data_AF-A0A537KYQ3-F1
#
_entry.id   AF-A0A537KYQ3-F1
#
_cell.length_a   1.000
_cell.length_b   1.000
_cell.length_c   1.000
_cell.angle_alpha   90.00
_cell.angle_beta   90.00
_cell.angle_gamma   90.00
#
_symmetry.space_group_name_H-M   'P 1'
#
loop_
_entity.id
_entity.type
_entity.pdbx_description
1 polymer ?
#
loop_
_entity_poly.entity_id
_entity_poly.type
_entity_poly.pdbx_seq_one_letter_code
_entity_poly.pdbx_strand_id
1 'polypeptide(L)'
;MTTLWDHFKVGKDKEQHGGELFFNERLFGPVPYRGTKLSPAITQDDVDLLETRPSGKVKKFDLSDPAQLEEYELIIHRACIGWYKVLFRERQFDPEKKDWLVLCEWCQLYQEAPPHLRDALEGVHG
;
A
#
# COMPACT_ATOMS: atom_id res chain seq x y z
N MET A 1 -1.12 -7.83 -30.77
CA MET A 1 -1.10 -8.69 -29.57
C MET A 1 -0.70 -7.81 -28.41
N THR A 2 -1.70 -7.30 -27.72
CA THR A 2 -1.56 -6.43 -26.55
C THR A 2 -1.40 -7.36 -25.35
N THR A 3 -0.23 -7.36 -24.70
CA THR A 3 0.01 -8.24 -23.56
C THR A 3 -0.67 -7.68 -22.31
N LEU A 4 -0.92 -8.53 -21.31
CA LEU A 4 -1.62 -8.23 -20.04
C LEU A 4 -0.99 -7.09 -19.21
N TRP A 5 0.07 -6.46 -19.71
CA TRP A 5 0.94 -5.48 -19.05
C TRP A 5 0.61 -4.02 -19.39
N ASP A 6 -0.26 -3.75 -20.37
CA ASP A 6 -0.66 -2.39 -20.75
C ASP A 6 -1.63 -1.70 -19.75
N HIS A 7 -1.84 -2.29 -18.56
CA HIS A 7 -2.88 -1.89 -17.58
C HIS A 7 -2.39 -1.24 -16.29
N PHE A 8 -1.09 -1.14 -16.01
CA PHE A 8 -0.62 -0.55 -14.75
C PHE A 8 -0.62 0.98 -14.80
N LYS A 9 -1.80 1.55 -14.53
CA LYS A 9 -1.97 2.98 -14.25
C LYS A 9 -1.25 3.35 -12.96
N VAL A 10 -0.54 4.47 -13.00
CA VAL A 10 -0.11 5.21 -11.81
C VAL A 10 -1.34 5.41 -10.91
N GLY A 11 -1.43 4.62 -9.85
CA GLY A 11 -2.47 4.80 -8.83
C GLY A 11 -2.11 6.04 -8.02
N LYS A 12 -2.65 7.20 -8.41
CA LYS A 12 -2.76 8.34 -7.48
C LYS A 12 -3.84 8.00 -6.46
N ASP A 13 -3.56 7.07 -5.56
CA ASP A 13 -4.39 6.93 -4.37
C ASP A 13 -4.15 8.20 -3.54
N LYS A 14 -5.17 9.06 -3.51
CA LYS A 14 -5.24 10.24 -2.63
C LYS A 14 -5.49 9.79 -1.18
N GLU A 15 -4.84 8.74 -0.71
CA GLU A 15 -4.84 8.38 0.70
C GLU A 15 -4.14 9.53 1.45
N GLN A 16 -4.87 10.15 2.38
CA GLN A 16 -4.57 11.44 3.02
C GLN A 16 -3.36 11.43 3.99
N HIS A 17 -2.23 10.84 3.60
CA HIS A 17 -1.01 10.93 4.38
C HIS A 17 0.19 11.14 3.46
N GLY A 18 0.95 12.22 3.72
CA GLY A 18 2.40 12.31 3.51
C GLY A 18 3.00 12.37 2.09
N GLY A 19 2.22 12.58 1.02
CA GLY A 19 2.75 12.74 -0.35
C GLY A 19 2.53 11.55 -1.30
N GLU A 20 3.11 11.63 -2.50
CA GLU A 20 2.93 10.68 -3.61
C GLU A 20 3.70 9.35 -3.37
N LEU A 21 3.12 8.21 -3.76
CA LEU A 21 3.76 6.90 -3.68
C LEU A 21 4.36 6.50 -5.03
N PHE A 22 5.55 5.91 -5.01
CA PHE A 22 6.29 5.51 -6.21
C PHE A 22 6.54 4.00 -6.22
N PHE A 23 6.51 3.43 -7.44
CA PHE A 23 6.83 2.04 -7.74
C PHE A 23 8.05 2.00 -8.64
N ASN A 24 9.06 1.19 -8.32
CA ASN A 24 10.20 0.98 -9.20
C ASN A 24 10.40 -0.51 -9.44
N GLU A 25 10.03 -0.92 -10.66
CA GLU A 25 10.02 -2.31 -11.12
C GLU A 25 11.42 -2.94 -11.24
N ARG A 26 12.50 -2.15 -11.22
CA ARG A 26 13.88 -2.63 -11.36
C ARG A 26 14.56 -2.99 -10.05
N LEU A 27 14.15 -2.36 -8.93
CA LEU A 27 14.87 -2.45 -7.65
C LEU A 27 13.99 -2.90 -6.48
N PHE A 28 12.66 -2.91 -6.64
CA PHE A 28 11.74 -3.16 -5.53
C PHE A 28 10.93 -4.45 -5.72
N GLY A 29 10.73 -5.17 -4.62
CA GLY A 29 9.62 -6.10 -4.47
C GLY A 29 8.27 -5.35 -4.43
N PRO A 30 7.19 -5.95 -3.93
CA PRO A 30 5.87 -5.33 -4.05
C PRO A 30 5.65 -4.08 -3.19
N VAL A 31 6.58 -3.63 -2.33
CA VAL A 31 6.28 -2.57 -1.35
C VAL A 31 6.45 -1.17 -1.94
N PRO A 32 5.44 -0.27 -1.86
CA PRO A 32 5.55 1.10 -2.35
C PRO A 32 6.53 1.95 -1.51
N TYR A 33 7.17 2.92 -2.15
CA TYR A 33 8.05 3.91 -1.50
C TYR A 33 7.41 5.31 -1.45
N ARG A 34 7.69 6.06 -0.38
CA ARG A 34 7.25 7.45 -0.18
C ARG A 34 8.46 8.41 -0.22
N GLY A 35 8.47 9.34 -1.18
CA GLY A 35 9.53 10.34 -1.33
C GLY A 35 9.35 11.25 -2.56
N THR A 36 10.37 11.98 -3.00
CA THR A 36 10.37 12.65 -4.31
C THR A 36 10.69 11.63 -5.40
N LYS A 37 10.08 11.76 -6.57
CA LYS A 37 10.25 10.89 -7.77
C LYS A 37 11.66 10.31 -7.81
N LEU A 38 11.80 8.98 -7.63
CA LEU A 38 13.08 8.29 -7.54
C LEU A 38 14.00 8.80 -8.66
N SER A 39 15.02 9.59 -8.30
CA SER A 39 16.06 9.97 -9.22
C SER A 39 16.71 8.68 -9.72
N PRO A 40 17.01 8.54 -11.02
CA PRO A 40 17.70 7.35 -11.55
C PRO A 40 19.09 7.10 -10.93
N ALA A 41 19.52 7.94 -9.98
CA ALA A 41 20.76 7.84 -9.21
C ALA A 41 20.65 7.04 -7.89
N ILE A 42 19.46 6.57 -7.46
CA ILE A 42 19.35 5.71 -6.27
C ILE A 42 20.02 4.36 -6.55
N THR A 43 21.01 4.02 -5.73
CA THR A 43 21.75 2.76 -5.80
C THR A 43 21.05 1.67 -5.01
N GLN A 44 21.45 0.40 -5.17
CA GLN A 44 20.93 -0.69 -4.33
C GLN A 44 21.28 -0.48 -2.85
N ASP A 45 22.45 0.06 -2.55
CA ASP A 45 22.88 0.37 -1.18
C ASP A 45 21.95 1.40 -0.51
N ASP A 46 21.48 2.40 -1.26
CA ASP A 46 20.49 3.38 -0.78
C ASP A 46 19.12 2.74 -0.51
N VAL A 47 18.74 1.72 -1.30
CA VAL A 47 17.50 0.96 -1.14
C VAL A 47 17.54 0.09 0.12
N ASP A 48 18.69 -0.54 0.39
CA ASP A 48 18.86 -1.40 1.56
C ASP A 48 18.77 -0.62 2.88
N LEU A 49 18.94 0.71 2.82
CA LEU A 49 18.77 1.61 3.95
C LEU A 49 17.31 2.06 4.16
N LEU A 50 16.39 1.73 3.24
CA LEU A 50 14.98 2.08 3.38
C LEU A 50 14.29 1.26 4.46
N GLU A 51 13.64 1.95 5.38
CA GLU A 51 12.92 1.31 6.47
C GLU A 51 11.48 1.05 6.06
N THR A 52 11.01 -0.20 6.24
CA THR A 52 9.58 -0.51 6.09
C THR A 52 8.83 0.02 7.30
N ARG A 53 7.87 0.92 7.06
CA ARG A 53 6.99 1.50 8.06
C ARG A 53 5.56 0.97 7.89
N PRO A 54 4.97 0.39 8.94
CA PRO A 54 3.57 0.01 8.93
C PRO A 54 2.66 1.20 9.29
N SER A 55 1.58 1.41 8.54
CA SER A 55 0.46 2.27 8.95
C SER A 55 -0.75 1.40 9.29
N GLY A 56 -1.11 1.33 10.57
CA GLY A 56 -2.24 0.54 11.06
C GLY A 56 -3.59 1.15 10.68
N LYS A 57 -4.53 0.28 10.34
CA LYS A 57 -5.92 0.59 9.97
C LYS A 57 -6.85 -0.45 10.60
N VAL A 58 -8.05 -0.02 10.96
CA VAL A 58 -9.11 -0.88 11.48
C VAL A 58 -10.43 -0.43 10.90
N LYS A 59 -11.26 -1.38 10.46
CA LYS A 59 -12.60 -1.11 9.97
C LYS A 59 -13.51 -2.33 10.13
N LYS A 60 -14.77 -2.05 10.43
CA LYS A 60 -15.85 -3.02 10.34
C LYS A 60 -16.52 -2.85 8.97
N PHE A 61 -16.61 -3.95 8.23
CA PHE A 61 -17.25 -4.05 6.92
C PHE A 61 -18.59 -4.76 7.05
N ASP A 62 -19.59 -4.20 6.39
CA ASP A 62 -20.86 -4.86 6.09
C ASP A 62 -20.81 -5.38 4.67
N LEU A 63 -20.67 -6.69 4.48
CA LEU A 63 -20.49 -7.27 3.14
C LEU A 63 -21.78 -7.26 2.30
N SER A 64 -22.93 -6.95 2.91
CA SER A 64 -24.17 -6.74 2.17
C SER A 64 -24.19 -5.40 1.42
N ASP A 65 -23.32 -4.46 1.79
CA ASP A 65 -23.09 -3.21 1.07
C ASP A 65 -22.01 -3.42 -0.01
N PRO A 66 -22.34 -3.34 -1.31
CA PRO A 66 -21.40 -3.59 -2.40
C PRO A 66 -20.14 -2.72 -2.36
N ALA A 67 -20.25 -1.47 -1.88
CA ALA A 67 -19.11 -0.57 -1.79
C ALA A 67 -18.11 -1.02 -0.71
N GLN A 68 -18.62 -1.56 0.40
CA GLN A 68 -17.78 -2.10 1.47
C GLN A 68 -17.20 -3.46 1.12
N LEU A 69 -17.93 -4.28 0.36
CA LEU A 69 -17.40 -5.52 -0.21
C LEU A 69 -16.21 -5.23 -1.13
N GLU A 70 -16.36 -4.30 -2.08
CA GLU A 70 -15.29 -3.91 -3.01
C GLU A 70 -14.04 -3.40 -2.26
N GLU A 71 -14.22 -2.57 -1.23
CA GLU A 71 -13.12 -2.08 -0.40
C GLU A 71 -12.43 -3.21 0.38
N TYR A 72 -13.20 -4.13 0.97
CA TYR A 72 -12.65 -5.29 1.67
C TYR A 72 -11.89 -6.21 0.72
N GLU A 73 -12.42 -6.48 -0.48
CA GLU A 73 -11.74 -7.26 -1.52
C GLU A 73 -10.43 -6.59 -1.95
N LEU A 74 -10.41 -5.27 -2.10
CA LEU A 74 -9.19 -4.53 -2.39
C LEU A 74 -8.14 -4.72 -1.28
N ILE A 75 -8.53 -4.64 -0.01
CA ILE A 75 -7.62 -4.90 1.13
C ILE A 75 -7.04 -6.30 1.06
N ILE A 76 -7.87 -7.32 0.80
CA ILE A 76 -7.41 -8.71 0.68
C ILE A 76 -6.46 -8.87 -0.51
N HIS A 77 -6.79 -8.28 -1.66
CA HIS A 77 -5.92 -8.30 -2.84
C HIS A 77 -4.57 -7.63 -2.55
N ARG A 78 -4.58 -6.44 -1.93
CA ARG A 78 -3.37 -5.72 -1.48
C ARG A 78 -2.56 -6.54 -0.49
N ALA A 79 -3.21 -7.32 0.38
CA ALA A 79 -2.52 -8.23 1.28
C ALA A 79 -1.86 -9.41 0.56
N CYS A 80 -2.54 -10.01 -0.43
CA CYS A 80 -1.99 -11.10 -1.24
C CYS A 80 -0.74 -10.68 -2.03
N ILE A 81 -0.70 -9.44 -2.52
CA ILE A 81 0.48 -8.90 -3.20
C ILE A 81 1.52 -8.34 -2.22
N GLY A 82 1.31 -8.42 -0.91
CA GLY A 82 2.28 -7.99 0.11
C GLY A 82 2.36 -6.48 0.36
N TRP A 83 1.44 -5.69 -0.19
CA TRP A 83 1.34 -4.25 0.14
C TRP A 83 0.77 -4.06 1.53
N TYR A 84 -0.23 -4.87 1.87
CA TYR A 84 -0.86 -4.84 3.18
C TYR A 84 -0.49 -6.10 3.96
N LYS A 85 -0.57 -6.02 5.28
CA LYS A 85 -0.52 -7.16 6.17
C LYS A 85 -1.77 -7.16 7.02
N VAL A 86 -2.60 -8.19 6.87
CA VAL A 86 -3.77 -8.39 7.75
C VAL A 86 -3.24 -8.81 9.11
N LEU A 87 -3.61 -8.05 10.14
CA LEU A 87 -3.21 -8.27 11.53
C LEU A 87 -4.25 -9.12 12.25
N PHE A 88 -5.52 -8.80 12.04
CA PHE A 88 -6.66 -9.47 12.66
C PHE A 88 -7.86 -9.47 11.72
N ARG A 89 -8.66 -10.54 11.81
CA ARG A 89 -9.93 -10.66 11.10
C ARG A 89 -10.92 -11.50 11.89
N GLU A 90 -12.07 -10.92 12.20
CA GLU A 90 -13.20 -11.60 12.82
C GLU A 90 -14.43 -11.49 11.92
N ARG A 91 -15.22 -12.56 11.86
CA ARG A 91 -16.42 -12.65 11.02
C ARG A 91 -17.60 -13.07 11.87
N GLN A 92 -18.69 -12.32 11.77
CA GLN A 92 -19.95 -12.62 12.43
C GLN A 92 -21.06 -12.61 11.38
N PHE A 93 -21.88 -13.66 11.36
CA PHE A 93 -23.06 -13.70 10.50
C PHE A 93 -24.16 -12.83 11.12
N ASP A 94 -24.72 -11.92 10.33
CA ASP A 94 -25.87 -11.10 10.69
C ASP A 94 -27.15 -11.78 10.16
N PRO A 95 -27.99 -12.35 11.05
CA PRO A 95 -29.19 -13.06 10.63
C PRO A 95 -30.27 -12.15 10.02
N GLU A 96 -30.29 -10.85 10.35
CA GLU A 96 -31.27 -9.91 9.80
C GLU A 96 -30.93 -9.55 8.35
N LYS A 97 -29.64 -9.30 8.09
CA LYS A 97 -29.14 -8.99 6.74
C LYS A 97 -28.90 -10.24 5.88
N LYS A 98 -28.86 -11.41 6.51
CA LYS A 98 -28.49 -12.70 5.90
C LYS A 98 -27.10 -12.65 5.24
N ASP A 99 -26.20 -11.89 5.82
CA ASP A 99 -24.85 -11.66 5.29
C ASP A 99 -23.83 -11.57 6.43
N TRP A 100 -22.55 -11.38 6.09
CA TRP A 100 -21.44 -11.32 7.03
C TRP A 100 -21.05 -9.89 7.37
N LEU A 101 -20.86 -9.64 8.66
CA LEU A 101 -20.11 -8.51 9.19
C LEU A 101 -18.67 -8.94 9.44
N VAL A 102 -17.71 -8.14 8.99
CA VAL A 102 -16.28 -8.45 9.11
C VAL A 102 -15.57 -7.31 9.83
N LEU A 103 -15.00 -7.58 11.00
CA LEU A 103 -14.02 -6.67 11.61
C LEU A 103 -12.64 -7.05 11.05
N CYS A 104 -11.94 -6.09 10.45
CA CYS A 104 -10.61 -6.31 9.92
C CYS A 104 -9.65 -5.23 10.44
N GLU A 105 -8.49 -5.68 10.91
CA GLU A 105 -7.34 -4.85 11.20
C GLU A 105 -6.23 -5.23 10.22
N TRP A 106 -5.62 -4.23 9.60
CA TRP A 106 -4.53 -4.42 8.67
C TRP A 106 -3.53 -3.28 8.81
N CYS A 107 -2.31 -3.48 8.35
CA CYS A 107 -1.39 -2.39 8.13
C CYS A 107 -1.00 -2.29 6.66
N GLN A 108 -0.92 -1.05 6.17
CA GLN A 108 -0.29 -0.74 4.91
C GLN A 108 1.22 -0.66 5.13
N LEU A 109 1.98 -1.37 4.31
CA LEU A 109 3.43 -1.33 4.31
C LEU A 109 3.87 -0.34 3.26
N TYR A 110 4.75 0.57 3.66
CA TYR A 110 5.47 1.46 2.74
C TYR A 110 6.90 1.60 3.21
N GLN A 111 7.80 1.92 2.30
CA GLN A 111 9.18 2.23 2.60
C GLN A 111 9.37 3.74 2.69
N GLU A 112 10.17 4.16 3.67
CA GLU A 112 10.52 5.55 3.89
C GLU A 112 12.04 5.64 4.09
N ALA A 113 12.65 6.70 3.53
CA ALA A 113 14.07 6.95 3.73
C ALA A 113 14.31 7.38 5.18
N PRO A 114 15.35 6.86 5.85
CA PRO A 114 15.70 7.33 7.18
C PRO A 114 16.11 8.82 7.13
N PRO A 115 15.98 9.58 8.23
CA PRO A 115 16.15 11.03 8.22
C PRO A 115 17.46 11.52 7.59
N HIS A 116 18.56 10.79 7.79
CA HIS A 116 19.89 11.14 7.27
C HIS A 116 20.03 10.95 5.74
N LEU A 117 19.21 10.10 5.13
CA LEU A 117 19.15 9.93 3.67
C LEU A 117 18.13 10.86 3.03
N ARG A 118 17.10 11.25 3.78
CA ARG A 118 16.03 12.11 3.28
C ARG A 118 16.56 13.45 2.75
N ASP A 119 17.49 14.07 3.48
CA ASP A 119 18.13 15.33 3.06
C ASP A 119 19.00 15.14 1.81
N ALA A 120 19.67 13.99 1.67
CA ALA A 120 20.48 13.67 0.50
C ALA A 120 19.61 13.44 -0.75
N LEU A 121 18.41 12.88 -0.58
CA LEU A 121 17.46 12.63 -1.68
C LEU A 121 16.68 13.90 -2.07
N GLU A 122 16.35 14.77 -1.10
CA GLU A 122 15.70 16.07 -1.34
C GLU A 122 16.69 17.10 -1.95
N GLY A 123 17.99 17.00 -1.62
CA GLY A 123 19.04 17.94 -2.05
C GLY A 123 19.55 17.82 -3.49
N VAL A 124 19.18 16.78 -4.25
CA VAL A 124 19.60 16.60 -5.66
C VAL A 124 18.79 17.48 -6.64
N HIS A 125 17.85 18.29 -6.14
CA HIS A 125 17.06 19.24 -6.92
C HIS A 125 17.37 20.72 -6.65
N GLY A 126 18.55 21.03 -6.11
CA GLY A 126 19.09 22.41 -6.01
C GLY A 126 19.97 22.80 -7.19
#